data_AF-A0AAW6RIF4-F1
#
_entry.id   AF-A0AAW6RIF4-F1
#
_cell.length_a   1.000
_cell.length_b   1.000
_cell.length_c   1.000
_cell.angle_alpha   90.00
_cell.angle_beta   90.00
_cell.angle_gamma   90.00
#
_symmetry.space_group_name_H-M   'P 1'
#
loop_
_entity.id
_entity.type
_entity.pdbx_description
1 polymer ?
#
loop_
_entity_poly.entity_id
_entity_poly.type
_entity_poly.pdbx_seq_one_letter_code
_entity_poly.pdbx_strand_id
1 'polypeptide(L)'
;MDDNVIDVTPENARPGGEAARERDDSLKSWSWVSYALHLIVALSAVVPGAQGGVTLLLIALVMDLAKKEDAQGSWQESHFVWRIRSVIWAGVLYVLTAPLFFLLFVPGYLAWAVISVWFLYRIVKGMVRMSAGRAMNL
;
A
#
# COMPACT_ATOMS: atom_id res chain seq x y z
N MET A 1 -47.79 27.09 -24.64
CA MET A 1 -46.34 26.99 -24.42
C MET A 1 -46.15 25.71 -23.62
N ASP A 2 -45.52 24.70 -24.20
CA ASP A 2 -45.27 23.43 -23.51
C ASP A 2 -43.94 23.53 -22.78
N ASP A 3 -44.01 23.60 -21.45
CA ASP A 3 -42.90 23.57 -20.50
C ASP A 3 -42.34 22.13 -20.40
N ASN A 4 -41.80 21.64 -21.52
CA ASN A 4 -40.96 20.45 -21.53
C ASN A 4 -39.55 20.81 -21.05
N VAL A 5 -39.44 21.09 -19.75
CA VAL A 5 -38.15 21.18 -19.06
C VAL A 5 -37.62 19.75 -18.97
N ILE A 6 -36.64 19.43 -19.81
CA ILE A 6 -35.85 18.21 -19.67
C ILE A 6 -35.20 18.26 -18.28
N ASP A 7 -35.65 17.41 -17.37
CA ASP A 7 -34.97 17.15 -16.10
C ASP A 7 -33.65 16.43 -16.41
N VAL A 8 -32.62 17.22 -16.71
CA VAL A 8 -31.23 16.78 -16.84
C VAL A 8 -30.63 16.65 -15.44
N THR A 9 -31.26 15.89 -14.57
CA THR A 9 -30.55 15.33 -13.42
C THR A 9 -29.50 14.38 -14.01
N PRO A 10 -28.20 14.68 -13.86
CA PRO A 10 -27.20 13.79 -14.42
C PRO A 10 -27.35 12.45 -13.72
N GLU A 11 -27.27 11.34 -14.45
CA GLU A 11 -27.43 9.96 -13.97
C GLU A 11 -26.58 9.64 -12.72
N ASN A 12 -25.56 10.44 -12.49
CA ASN A 12 -24.60 10.36 -11.42
C ASN A 12 -24.91 11.21 -10.17
N ALA A 13 -25.97 12.02 -10.16
CA ALA A 13 -26.52 12.74 -8.99
C ALA A 13 -27.57 11.89 -8.24
N ARG A 14 -27.77 10.64 -8.67
CA ARG A 14 -28.58 9.68 -7.90
C ARG A 14 -27.84 9.36 -6.58
N PRO A 15 -28.56 9.19 -5.46
CA PRO A 15 -27.96 8.97 -4.14
C PRO A 15 -26.99 7.78 -4.09
N GLY A 16 -27.17 6.75 -4.94
CA GLY A 16 -26.23 5.63 -5.05
C GLY A 16 -24.90 5.98 -5.74
N GLY A 17 -24.89 6.94 -6.67
CA GLY A 17 -23.68 7.37 -7.38
C GLY A 17 -22.78 8.27 -6.55
N GLU A 18 -23.35 9.10 -5.68
CA GLU A 18 -22.60 9.92 -4.72
C GLU A 18 -21.93 9.05 -3.65
N ALA A 19 -22.67 8.11 -3.05
CA ALA A 19 -22.13 7.19 -2.05
C ALA A 19 -20.98 6.32 -2.59
N ALA A 20 -21.07 5.87 -3.85
CA ALA A 20 -20.00 5.10 -4.49
C ALA A 20 -18.70 5.91 -4.66
N ARG A 21 -18.82 7.19 -5.04
CA ARG A 21 -17.66 8.10 -5.17
C ARG A 21 -17.03 8.41 -3.83
N GLU A 22 -17.86 8.70 -2.82
CA GLU A 22 -17.39 8.96 -1.46
C GLU A 22 -16.62 7.76 -0.89
N ARG A 23 -17.12 6.54 -1.14
CA ARG A 23 -16.39 5.31 -0.81
C ARG A 23 -15.04 5.23 -1.53
N ASP A 24 -15.01 5.45 -2.84
CA ASP A 24 -13.77 5.36 -3.63
C ASP A 24 -12.72 6.40 -3.22
N ASP A 25 -13.16 7.64 -2.92
CA ASP A 25 -12.30 8.72 -2.43
C ASP A 25 -11.75 8.41 -1.03
N SER A 26 -12.60 7.88 -0.15
CA SER A 26 -12.19 7.40 1.17
C SER A 26 -11.16 6.27 1.06
N LEU A 27 -11.40 5.24 0.23
CA LEU A 27 -10.47 4.14 0.01
C LEU A 27 -9.13 4.60 -0.58
N LYS A 28 -9.16 5.61 -1.46
CA LYS A 28 -7.96 6.22 -2.03
C LYS A 28 -7.17 6.98 -0.95
N SER A 29 -7.84 7.74 -0.09
CA SER A 29 -7.22 8.41 1.07
C SER A 29 -6.55 7.40 2.00
N TRP A 30 -7.28 6.36 2.43
CA TRP A 30 -6.74 5.28 3.26
C TRP A 30 -5.55 4.57 2.61
N SER A 31 -5.62 4.33 1.31
CA SER A 31 -4.51 3.72 0.57
C SER A 31 -3.26 4.58 0.55
N TRP A 32 -3.39 5.92 0.44
CA TRP A 32 -2.27 6.85 0.53
C TRP A 32 -1.68 6.91 1.92
N VAL A 33 -2.52 6.96 2.97
CA VAL A 33 -2.06 6.89 4.37
C VAL A 33 -1.25 5.63 4.60
N SER A 34 -1.76 4.48 4.16
CA SER A 34 -1.03 3.21 4.28
C SER A 34 0.30 3.23 3.51
N TYR A 35 0.32 3.76 2.29
CA TYR A 35 1.59 3.91 1.54
C TYR A 35 2.60 4.80 2.26
N ALA A 36 2.16 5.89 2.88
CA ALA A 36 3.04 6.77 3.64
C ALA A 36 3.66 6.03 4.84
N LEU A 37 2.87 5.28 5.59
CA LEU A 37 3.36 4.47 6.71
C LEU A 37 4.41 3.44 6.25
N HIS A 38 4.10 2.70 5.19
CA HIS A 38 5.04 1.73 4.61
C HIS A 38 6.31 2.38 4.06
N LEU A 39 6.21 3.59 3.48
CA LEU A 39 7.37 4.32 2.98
C LEU A 39 8.30 4.75 4.10
N ILE A 40 7.76 5.27 5.21
CA ILE A 40 8.55 5.64 6.40
C ILE A 40 9.33 4.42 6.90
N VAL A 41 8.65 3.28 7.03
CA VAL A 41 9.32 2.02 7.41
C VAL A 41 10.39 1.63 6.40
N ALA A 42 10.08 1.62 5.10
CA ALA A 42 11.01 1.20 4.07
C ALA A 42 12.28 2.07 4.04
N LEU A 43 12.14 3.39 4.24
CA LEU A 43 13.27 4.30 4.36
C LEU A 43 14.10 4.01 5.61
N SER A 44 13.45 3.80 6.76
CA SER A 44 14.13 3.41 8.01
C SER A 44 14.92 2.10 7.89
N ALA A 45 14.45 1.17 7.06
CA ALA A 45 15.10 -0.11 6.82
C ALA A 45 16.33 0.01 5.90
N VAL A 46 16.40 1.05 5.06
CA VAL A 46 17.53 1.31 4.17
C VAL A 46 18.62 2.12 4.87
N VAL A 47 18.26 3.03 5.79
CA VAL A 47 19.22 3.87 6.52
C VAL A 47 19.84 3.11 7.69
N PRO A 48 21.17 2.86 7.68
CA PRO A 48 21.85 2.21 8.79
C PRO A 48 21.66 3.00 10.09
N GLY A 49 21.30 2.31 11.17
CA GLY A 49 21.05 2.94 12.49
C GLY A 49 19.64 3.50 12.69
N ALA A 50 18.77 3.48 11.66
CA ALA A 50 17.36 3.86 11.77
C ALA A 50 16.42 2.66 11.95
N GLN A 51 16.94 1.49 12.36
CA GLN A 51 16.18 0.24 12.42
C GLN A 51 15.19 0.20 13.60
N GLY A 52 14.07 0.91 13.49
CA GLY A 52 12.99 0.95 14.49
C GLY A 52 11.58 0.82 13.89
N GLY A 53 11.48 0.60 12.58
CA GLY A 53 10.22 0.62 11.84
C GLY A 53 9.31 -0.60 12.05
N VAL A 54 9.69 -1.62 12.83
CA VAL A 54 8.91 -2.87 12.93
C VAL A 54 7.52 -2.63 13.53
N THR A 55 7.42 -1.88 14.63
CA THR A 55 6.11 -1.57 15.23
C THR A 55 5.23 -0.80 14.25
N LEU A 56 5.79 0.20 13.57
CA LEU A 56 5.06 0.98 12.57
C LEU A 56 4.64 0.11 11.37
N LEU A 57 5.48 -0.85 10.97
CA LEU A 57 5.16 -1.80 9.92
C LEU A 57 3.98 -2.70 10.29
N LEU A 58 3.93 -3.17 11.54
CA LEU A 58 2.81 -3.96 12.04
C LEU A 58 1.52 -3.16 12.05
N ILE A 59 1.57 -1.90 12.48
CA ILE A 59 0.41 -0.99 12.41
C ILE A 59 -0.05 -0.82 10.95
N ALA A 60 0.88 -0.54 10.03
CA ALA A 60 0.57 -0.36 8.62
C ALA A 60 0.00 -1.63 7.98
N LEU A 61 0.52 -2.81 8.34
CA LEU A 61 0.04 -4.10 7.87
C LEU A 61 -1.37 -4.41 8.39
N VAL A 62 -1.65 -4.15 9.68
CA VAL A 62 -2.98 -4.32 10.25
C VAL A 62 -3.99 -3.39 9.58
N MET A 63 -3.60 -2.14 9.32
CA MET A 63 -4.44 -1.22 8.54
C MET A 63 -4.75 -1.75 7.14
N ASP A 64 -3.76 -2.31 6.46
CA ASP A 64 -3.98 -2.91 5.14
C ASP A 64 -4.91 -4.11 5.17
N LEU A 65 -4.76 -4.99 6.16
CA LEU A 65 -5.64 -6.13 6.35
C LEU A 65 -7.08 -5.70 6.64
N ALA A 66 -7.26 -4.74 7.54
CA ALA A 66 -8.58 -4.21 7.89
C ALA A 66 -9.27 -3.51 6.72
N LYS A 67 -8.53 -2.72 5.93
CA LYS A 67 -9.10 -1.95 4.81
C LYS A 67 -9.22 -2.72 3.50
N LYS A 68 -8.56 -3.87 3.38
CA LYS A 68 -8.66 -4.74 2.19
C LYS A 68 -10.10 -5.21 1.97
N GLU A 69 -10.82 -5.57 3.02
CA GLU A 69 -12.20 -6.05 2.90
C GLU A 69 -13.14 -4.95 2.42
N ASP A 70 -12.99 -3.74 2.98
CA ASP A 70 -13.73 -2.55 2.53
C ASP A 70 -13.47 -2.21 1.06
N ALA A 71 -12.33 -2.61 0.50
CA ALA A 71 -11.91 -2.31 -0.87
C ALA A 71 -12.33 -3.39 -1.89
N GLN A 72 -12.99 -4.48 -1.49
CA GLN A 72 -13.34 -5.56 -2.42
C GLN A 72 -14.10 -5.05 -3.65
N GLY A 73 -13.73 -5.60 -4.81
CA GLY A 73 -14.33 -5.22 -6.09
C GLY A 73 -13.92 -3.85 -6.63
N SER A 74 -13.04 -3.13 -5.94
CA SER A 74 -12.44 -1.89 -6.42
C SER A 74 -11.00 -2.09 -6.87
N TRP A 75 -10.48 -1.18 -7.70
CA TRP A 75 -9.09 -1.25 -8.14
C TRP A 75 -8.10 -1.03 -6.99
N GLN A 76 -8.53 -0.38 -5.91
CA GLN A 76 -7.76 -0.13 -4.69
C GLN A 76 -7.43 -1.43 -3.95
N GLU A 77 -8.29 -2.47 -4.04
CA GLU A 77 -8.01 -3.81 -3.48
C GLU A 77 -6.64 -4.33 -3.90
N SER A 78 -6.29 -4.14 -5.18
CA SER A 78 -5.02 -4.59 -5.74
C SER A 78 -3.80 -3.94 -5.05
N HIS A 79 -3.95 -2.71 -4.56
CA HIS A 79 -2.88 -2.02 -3.82
C HIS A 79 -2.74 -2.55 -2.39
N PHE A 80 -3.85 -2.84 -1.70
CA PHE A 80 -3.81 -3.48 -0.38
C PHE A 80 -3.14 -4.85 -0.49
N VAL A 81 -3.56 -5.69 -1.45
CA VAL A 81 -2.96 -7.01 -1.68
C VAL A 81 -1.48 -6.91 -2.05
N TRP A 82 -1.10 -5.94 -2.89
CA TRP A 82 0.30 -5.72 -3.26
C TRP A 82 1.18 -5.38 -2.05
N ARG A 83 0.72 -4.49 -1.17
CA ARG A 83 1.47 -4.11 0.04
C ARG A 83 1.59 -5.28 0.99
N ILE A 84 0.48 -5.96 1.32
CA ILE A 84 0.48 -7.16 2.17
C ILE A 84 1.48 -8.20 1.66
N ARG A 85 1.44 -8.53 0.37
CA ARG A 85 2.41 -9.48 -0.24
C ARG A 85 3.85 -9.00 -0.11
N SER A 86 4.09 -7.71 -0.31
CA SER A 86 5.44 -7.14 -0.22
C SER A 86 5.98 -7.21 1.22
N VAL A 87 5.13 -6.96 2.22
CA VAL A 87 5.48 -7.07 3.65
C VAL A 87 5.75 -8.51 4.04
N ILE A 88 4.91 -9.46 3.62
CA ILE A 88 5.10 -10.88 3.89
C ILE A 88 6.43 -11.37 3.30
N TRP A 89 6.70 -11.06 2.02
CA TRP A 89 7.96 -11.44 1.39
C TRP A 89 9.17 -10.79 2.04
N ALA A 90 9.10 -9.51 2.41
CA ALA A 90 10.17 -8.84 3.15
C ALA A 90 10.43 -9.54 4.49
N GLY A 91 9.38 -9.81 5.27
CA GLY A 91 9.48 -10.51 6.56
C GLY A 91 10.11 -11.89 6.41
N VAL A 92 9.65 -12.69 5.44
CA VAL A 92 10.24 -14.01 5.13
C VAL A 92 11.72 -13.88 4.78
N LEU A 93 12.09 -12.96 3.89
CA LEU A 93 13.48 -12.77 3.48
C LEU A 93 14.38 -12.34 4.65
N TYR A 94 13.92 -11.43 5.52
CA TYR A 94 14.68 -11.03 6.71
C TYR A 94 14.89 -12.19 7.68
N VAL A 95 13.85 -12.99 7.95
CA VAL A 95 13.95 -14.17 8.82
C VAL A 95 14.91 -15.20 8.22
N LEU A 96 14.78 -15.50 6.93
CA LEU A 96 15.64 -16.48 6.24
C LEU A 96 17.12 -16.05 6.20
N THR A 97 17.39 -14.74 6.10
CA THR A 97 18.75 -14.20 6.03
C THR A 97 19.31 -13.82 7.39
N ALA A 98 18.52 -13.82 8.47
CA ALA A 98 19.00 -13.51 9.83
C ALA A 98 20.19 -14.37 10.28
N PRO A 99 20.25 -15.70 10.00
CA PRO A 99 21.42 -16.53 10.36
C PRO A 99 22.74 -16.06 9.75
N LEU A 100 22.73 -15.32 8.63
CA LEU A 100 23.95 -14.79 8.02
C LEU A 100 24.70 -13.85 8.98
N PHE A 101 24.02 -13.09 9.83
CA PHE A 101 24.71 -12.22 10.81
C PHE A 101 25.50 -13.01 11.85
N PHE A 102 25.04 -14.21 12.23
CA PHE A 102 25.70 -15.06 13.21
C PHE A 102 26.93 -15.78 12.62
N LEU A 103 26.88 -16.09 11.32
CA LEU A 103 27.95 -16.80 10.62
C LEU A 103 28.96 -15.85 9.97
N LEU A 104 28.48 -14.76 9.36
CA LEU A 104 29.24 -13.84 8.50
C LEU A 104 28.62 -12.43 8.50
N PHE A 105 29.20 -11.50 9.27
CA PHE A 105 28.65 -10.13 9.42
C PHE A 105 28.46 -9.38 8.09
N VAL A 106 29.47 -9.37 7.23
CA VAL A 106 29.44 -8.61 5.95
C VAL A 106 28.36 -9.14 4.98
N PRO A 107 28.27 -10.46 4.70
CA PRO A 107 27.17 -11.04 3.93
C PRO A 107 25.78 -10.78 4.53
N GLY A 108 25.64 -10.84 5.86
CA GLY A 108 24.37 -10.53 6.53
C GLY A 108 23.92 -9.10 6.26
N TYR A 109 24.84 -8.14 6.44
CA TYR A 109 24.58 -6.73 6.16
C TYR A 109 24.18 -6.48 4.70
N LEU A 110 24.92 -7.08 3.75
CA LEU A 110 24.63 -6.92 2.32
C LEU A 110 23.27 -7.53 1.94
N ALA A 111 22.93 -8.72 2.45
CA ALA A 111 21.65 -9.35 2.21
C ALA A 111 20.49 -8.47 2.70
N TRP A 112 20.59 -7.95 3.93
CA TRP A 112 19.56 -7.09 4.49
C TRP A 112 19.43 -5.77 3.73
N ALA A 113 20.54 -5.15 3.30
CA ALA A 113 20.51 -3.94 2.48
C ALA A 113 19.77 -4.18 1.15
N VAL A 114 20.04 -5.30 0.47
CA VAL A 114 19.34 -5.68 -0.76
C VAL A 114 17.84 -5.87 -0.52
N ILE A 115 17.45 -6.54 0.56
CA ILE A 115 16.04 -6.74 0.92
C ILE A 115 15.37 -5.38 1.20
N SER A 116 16.02 -4.49 1.95
CA SER A 116 15.49 -3.15 2.26
C SER A 116 15.26 -2.32 0.99
N VAL A 117 16.24 -2.31 0.08
CA VAL A 117 16.14 -1.57 -1.20
C VAL A 117 15.04 -2.17 -2.09
N TRP A 118 14.96 -3.50 -2.17
CA TRP A 118 13.89 -4.18 -2.89
C TRP A 118 12.51 -3.84 -2.32
N PHE A 119 12.35 -3.84 -1.00
CA PHE A 119 11.10 -3.48 -0.34
C PHE A 119 10.73 -2.01 -0.61
N LEU A 120 11.68 -1.09 -0.48
CA LEU A 120 11.48 0.34 -0.81
C LEU A 120 11.02 0.51 -2.26
N TYR A 121 11.68 -0.14 -3.22
CA TYR A 121 11.28 -0.13 -4.63
C TYR A 121 9.83 -0.59 -4.80
N ARG A 122 9.41 -1.67 -4.12
CA ARG A 122 8.04 -2.21 -4.22
C ARG A 122 6.99 -1.23 -3.71
N ILE A 123 7.29 -0.50 -2.63
CA ILE A 123 6.39 0.53 -2.08
C ILE A 123 6.28 1.71 -3.05
N VAL A 124 7.42 2.26 -3.50
CA VAL A 124 7.44 3.38 -4.46
C VAL A 124 6.74 3.01 -5.77
N LYS A 125 6.94 1.79 -6.30
CA LYS A 125 6.24 1.29 -7.49
C LYS A 125 4.72 1.28 -7.30
N GLY A 126 4.24 0.93 -6.10
CA GLY A 126 2.83 0.96 -5.76
C GLY A 126 2.29 2.39 -5.72
N MET A 127 3.02 3.31 -5.09
CA MET A 127 2.66 4.74 -5.02
C MET A 127 2.58 5.38 -6.41
N VAL A 128 3.52 5.08 -7.30
CA VAL A 128 3.53 5.59 -8.69
C VAL A 128 2.33 5.08 -9.49
N ARG A 129 1.86 3.85 -9.24
CA ARG A 129 0.63 3.34 -9.88
C ARG A 129 -0.62 3.98 -9.29
N MET A 130 -0.65 4.16 -7.97
CA MET A 130 -1.75 4.82 -7.26
C MET A 130 -1.92 6.28 -7.72
N SER A 131 -0.82 7.03 -7.88
CA SER A 131 -0.87 8.42 -8.37
C SER A 131 -1.39 8.51 -9.80
N ALA A 132 -1.13 7.49 -10.62
CA ALA A 132 -1.66 7.38 -11.97
C ALA A 132 -3.08 6.79 -12.06
N GLY A 133 -3.73 6.48 -10.94
CA GLY A 133 -5.08 5.88 -10.91
C GLY A 133 -5.13 4.49 -11.54
N ARG A 134 -4.03 3.73 -11.50
CA ARG A 134 -3.93 2.40 -12.11
C ARG A 134 -3.84 1.31 -11.05
N ALA A 135 -4.58 0.22 -11.26
CA ALA A 135 -4.48 -1.00 -10.47
C ALA A 135 -3.07 -1.62 -10.49
N MET A 136 -2.77 -2.42 -9.47
CA MET A 136 -1.60 -3.29 -9.43
C MET A 136 -1.84 -4.55 -10.24
N ASN A 137 -0.79 -4.99 -10.94
CA ASN A 137 -0.77 -6.34 -11.52
C ASN A 137 -0.42 -7.31 -10.39
N LEU A 138 -1.38 -8.16 -10.02
CA LEU A 138 -1.25 -9.17 -8.97
C LEU A 138 -0.57 -10.45 -9.47
#